data_AF-A0A2E1BYQ7-F1
#
_entry.id   AF-A0A2E1BYQ7-F1
#
_cell.length_a   1.000
_cell.length_b   1.000
_cell.length_c   1.000
_cell.angle_alpha   90.00
_cell.angle_beta   90.00
_cell.angle_gamma   90.00
#
_symmetry.space_group_name_H-M   'P 1'
#
loop_
_entity.id
_entity.type
_entity.pdbx_description
1 polymer ?
#
loop_
_entity_poly.entity_id
_entity_poly.type
_entity_poly.pdbx_seq_one_letter_code
_entity_poly.pdbx_strand_id
1 'polypeptide(L)'
;MSGMKNLINGLLKIFKKPTSTPIESISPPNPTPTLYCLFNRNDPTPTARALRNLNWHNAKILIVGHSNFQREHKENIKRLEVWATGVPKPKKWPDRLWRKDWNWTPLQYENIDFIKIDEITSEAFDGIRDGDIVDLTGGTKAQCGELVQAIHQKKCHVSLVLQTQSCQTLNLSTGELRENTQEPSLRERVWLSSGYIVNLSESTRGSAESGLIWSRSPTIIDGKAIVPEDPLELSRALNLDYGMNTKGGEWLEQASAHLISTWPNISESHSGPRLIKPSFRNAAGAAWHVISQPHAKPEIKEMFEEILEKTEEMSFKEKMTAWHEYLSSENLTDEIIHCVNKEMHSMECDFFAFDRITGTVYIGECKRKTINDRDKDRIFSIQKKLFPTNGVPLMVHALDESYSLDDIPIISWPELSDPEVIQKTKMNPKEVKKNPETVAKKKRRRKSKSSSLPDYSPEQIEIIKRTLFLLKEDPREFNPGFIDALRSQDFGETRGILAWIEKNLQKEMGFTIDKDPLQKLSSEEWLTWDLVD
;
A
#
# COMPACT_ATOMS: atom_id res chain seq x y z
N MET A 1 -4.73 -32.35 0.43
CA MET A 1 -5.15 -32.68 -0.97
C MET A 1 -6.32 -33.67 -1.06
N SER A 2 -6.65 -34.49 -0.04
CA SER A 2 -7.78 -35.45 -0.14
C SER A 2 -9.17 -34.81 -0.05
N GLY A 3 -9.31 -33.64 0.59
CA GLY A 3 -10.60 -32.93 0.73
C GLY A 3 -11.16 -32.36 -0.58
N MET A 4 -10.31 -31.94 -1.52
CA MET A 4 -10.75 -31.42 -2.84
C MET A 4 -11.25 -32.52 -3.77
N LYS A 5 -10.62 -33.71 -3.73
CA LYS A 5 -11.06 -34.86 -4.53
C LYS A 5 -12.45 -35.36 -4.11
N ASN A 6 -12.78 -35.28 -2.83
CA ASN A 6 -14.10 -35.69 -2.33
C ASN A 6 -15.22 -34.70 -2.71
N LEU A 7 -14.90 -33.39 -2.83
CA LEU A 7 -15.85 -32.38 -3.32
C LEU A 7 -16.13 -32.54 -4.82
N ILE A 8 -15.08 -32.77 -5.62
CA ILE A 8 -15.19 -33.00 -7.07
C ILE A 8 -15.97 -34.29 -7.38
N ASN A 9 -15.72 -35.37 -6.63
CA ASN A 9 -16.44 -36.64 -6.79
C ASN A 9 -17.90 -36.57 -6.30
N GLY A 10 -18.23 -35.65 -5.38
CA GLY A 10 -19.61 -35.40 -4.96
C GLY A 10 -20.44 -34.68 -6.02
N LEU A 11 -19.84 -33.69 -6.70
CA LEU A 11 -20.51 -32.90 -7.73
C LEU A 11 -20.73 -33.67 -9.04
N LEU A 12 -19.81 -34.56 -9.42
CA LEU A 12 -19.90 -35.38 -10.63
C LEU A 12 -21.04 -36.44 -10.59
N LYS A 13 -21.56 -36.79 -9.42
CA LYS A 13 -22.66 -37.77 -9.30
C LYS A 13 -24.04 -37.20 -9.60
N ILE A 14 -24.19 -35.87 -9.64
CA ILE A 14 -25.50 -35.20 -9.83
C ILE A 14 -25.86 -35.05 -11.32
N PHE A 15 -24.90 -35.17 -12.23
CA PHE A 15 -25.10 -34.95 -13.67
C PHE A 15 -24.82 -36.21 -14.50
N LYS A 16 -25.74 -37.19 -14.47
CA LYS A 16 -25.84 -38.19 -15.55
C LYS A 16 -26.91 -37.75 -16.55
N LYS A 17 -26.50 -37.51 -17.80
CA LYS A 17 -27.37 -37.18 -18.95
C LYS A 17 -28.38 -38.30 -19.24
N PRO A 18 -29.64 -37.98 -19.60
CA PRO A 18 -30.42 -38.81 -20.51
C PRO A 18 -30.08 -38.45 -21.95
N THR A 19 -29.90 -39.46 -22.80
CA THR A 19 -29.74 -39.36 -24.25
C THR A 19 -31.08 -39.16 -24.95
N SER A 20 -31.21 -38.15 -25.80
CA SER A 20 -32.15 -38.16 -26.94
C SER A 20 -31.73 -37.20 -28.06
N THR A 21 -32.09 -37.62 -29.27
CA THR A 21 -31.76 -37.22 -30.65
C THR A 21 -31.96 -35.74 -31.06
N PRO A 22 -31.31 -35.30 -32.16
CA PRO A 22 -31.25 -33.89 -32.55
C PRO A 22 -32.50 -33.46 -33.31
N ILE A 23 -33.08 -32.32 -32.89
CA ILE A 23 -34.02 -31.54 -33.71
C ILE A 23 -33.24 -30.29 -34.12
N GLU A 24 -33.02 -30.15 -35.43
CA GLU A 24 -32.59 -28.88 -36.02
C GLU A 24 -33.71 -27.86 -35.79
N SER A 25 -33.49 -26.92 -34.87
CA SER A 25 -34.27 -25.70 -34.79
C SER A 25 -33.34 -24.50 -34.92
N ILE A 26 -33.70 -23.63 -35.86
CA ILE A 26 -33.08 -22.34 -36.13
C ILE A 26 -33.04 -21.58 -34.81
N SER A 27 -31.85 -21.45 -34.23
CA SER A 27 -31.67 -20.76 -32.96
C SER A 27 -31.91 -19.26 -33.18
N PRO A 28 -32.81 -18.61 -32.42
CA PRO A 28 -32.79 -17.15 -32.32
C PRO A 28 -31.43 -16.72 -31.77
N PRO A 29 -30.98 -15.47 -31.97
CA PRO A 29 -29.70 -15.01 -31.42
C PRO A 29 -29.68 -15.32 -29.92
N ASN A 30 -28.72 -16.16 -29.50
CA ASN A 30 -28.59 -16.57 -28.09
C ASN A 30 -28.68 -15.32 -27.23
N PRO A 31 -29.67 -15.23 -26.31
CA PRO A 31 -29.75 -14.06 -25.48
C PRO A 31 -28.50 -14.04 -24.60
N THR A 32 -27.75 -12.94 -24.68
CA THR A 32 -26.46 -12.78 -24.00
C THR A 32 -26.62 -13.10 -22.50
N PRO A 33 -25.72 -13.88 -21.89
CA PRO A 33 -25.94 -14.43 -20.56
C PRO A 33 -25.93 -13.34 -19.48
N THR A 34 -26.72 -13.57 -18.42
CA THR A 34 -26.62 -12.81 -17.17
C THR A 34 -25.55 -13.44 -16.30
N LEU A 35 -24.68 -12.62 -15.71
CA LEU A 35 -23.68 -13.05 -14.74
C LEU A 35 -24.22 -12.87 -13.32
N TYR A 36 -24.20 -13.93 -12.52
CA TYR A 36 -24.48 -13.88 -11.09
C TYR A 36 -23.16 -14.07 -10.32
N CYS A 37 -22.79 -13.09 -9.50
CA CYS A 37 -21.56 -13.12 -8.71
C CYS A 37 -21.87 -12.99 -7.23
N LEU A 38 -21.26 -13.83 -6.39
CA LEU A 38 -21.19 -13.54 -4.95
C LEU A 38 -20.17 -12.43 -4.70
N PHE A 39 -20.55 -11.42 -3.91
CA PHE A 39 -19.61 -10.39 -3.47
C PHE A 39 -18.66 -10.95 -2.41
N ASN A 40 -17.35 -10.80 -2.62
CA ASN A 40 -16.37 -11.08 -1.57
C ASN A 40 -16.24 -9.87 -0.63
N ARG A 41 -16.78 -9.99 0.58
CA ARG A 41 -16.83 -8.91 1.56
C ARG A 41 -15.46 -8.44 2.07
N ASN A 42 -14.40 -9.25 1.95
CA ASN A 42 -13.08 -8.94 2.48
C ASN A 42 -12.16 -8.31 1.43
N ASP A 43 -12.37 -8.62 0.15
CA ASP A 43 -11.58 -8.14 -0.98
C ASP A 43 -12.46 -8.16 -2.23
N PRO A 44 -12.76 -7.01 -2.87
CA PRO A 44 -13.60 -6.97 -4.06
C PRO A 44 -12.88 -7.45 -5.34
N THR A 45 -11.56 -7.68 -5.30
CA THR A 45 -10.75 -8.05 -6.47
C THR A 45 -11.24 -9.31 -7.21
N PRO A 46 -11.62 -10.41 -6.53
CA PRO A 46 -12.15 -11.59 -7.21
C PRO A 46 -13.44 -11.31 -7.99
N THR A 47 -14.35 -10.53 -7.41
CA THR A 47 -15.60 -10.12 -8.08
C THR A 47 -15.31 -9.22 -9.29
N ALA A 48 -14.38 -8.27 -9.15
CA ALA A 48 -13.93 -7.42 -10.25
C ALA A 48 -13.32 -8.23 -11.43
N ARG A 49 -12.54 -9.27 -11.12
CA ARG A 49 -11.96 -10.16 -12.14
C ARG A 49 -13.02 -10.93 -12.91
N ALA A 50 -14.07 -11.42 -12.24
CA ALA A 50 -15.20 -12.06 -12.90
C ALA A 50 -15.92 -11.09 -13.84
N LEU A 51 -16.21 -9.87 -13.37
CA LEU A 51 -16.86 -8.82 -14.16
C LEU A 51 -16.05 -8.41 -15.40
N ARG A 52 -14.71 -8.41 -15.34
CA ARG A 52 -13.88 -8.09 -16.51
C ARG A 52 -13.77 -9.21 -17.53
N ASN A 53 -13.66 -10.45 -17.07
CA ASN A 53 -13.23 -11.54 -17.94
C ASN A 53 -14.38 -12.38 -18.48
N LEU A 54 -15.52 -12.41 -17.81
CA LEU A 54 -16.67 -13.17 -18.29
C LEU A 54 -17.43 -12.35 -19.35
N ASN A 55 -17.99 -13.05 -20.34
CA ASN A 55 -18.84 -12.41 -21.35
C ASN A 55 -20.27 -12.39 -20.82
N TRP A 56 -20.79 -11.20 -20.50
CA TRP A 56 -22.12 -11.00 -19.95
C TRP A 56 -22.75 -9.74 -20.51
N HIS A 57 -24.07 -9.65 -20.47
CA HIS A 57 -24.80 -8.41 -20.81
C HIS A 57 -25.35 -7.70 -19.59
N ASN A 58 -25.89 -8.45 -18.63
CA ASN A 58 -26.26 -7.95 -17.30
C ASN A 58 -25.46 -8.71 -16.23
N ALA A 59 -25.13 -8.03 -15.14
CA ALA A 59 -24.48 -8.64 -13.99
C ALA A 59 -25.27 -8.36 -12.71
N LYS A 60 -25.49 -9.39 -11.91
CA LYS A 60 -26.13 -9.33 -10.59
C LYS A 60 -25.10 -9.70 -9.53
N ILE A 61 -24.70 -8.72 -8.73
CA ILE A 61 -23.76 -8.88 -7.63
C ILE A 61 -24.54 -9.09 -6.34
N LEU A 62 -24.51 -10.31 -5.82
CA LEU A 62 -25.22 -10.72 -4.62
C LEU A 62 -24.41 -10.36 -3.37
N ILE A 63 -24.94 -9.45 -2.56
CA ILE A 63 -24.36 -9.02 -1.28
C ILE A 63 -25.13 -9.69 -0.15
N VAL A 64 -24.66 -10.88 0.24
CA VAL A 64 -25.32 -11.75 1.21
C VAL A 64 -24.98 -11.33 2.65
N GLY A 65 -26.01 -11.17 3.48
CA GLY A 65 -25.87 -10.82 4.90
C GLY A 65 -25.39 -9.39 5.13
N HIS A 66 -25.74 -8.45 4.24
CA HIS A 66 -25.32 -7.05 4.29
C HIS A 66 -25.63 -6.37 5.64
N SER A 67 -26.71 -6.77 6.30
CA SER A 67 -27.09 -6.32 7.66
C SER A 67 -25.97 -6.53 8.69
N ASN A 68 -25.17 -7.58 8.54
CA ASN A 68 -24.05 -7.93 9.43
C ASN A 68 -22.71 -7.28 9.05
N PHE A 69 -22.69 -6.42 8.03
CA PHE A 69 -21.43 -5.85 7.53
C PHE A 69 -20.92 -4.72 8.43
N GLN A 70 -19.66 -4.86 8.86
CA GLN A 70 -18.88 -3.79 9.47
C GLN A 70 -18.56 -2.68 8.45
N ARG A 71 -18.03 -1.55 8.95
CA ARG A 71 -17.70 -0.39 8.12
C ARG A 71 -16.78 -0.76 6.96
N GLU A 72 -15.75 -1.56 7.21
CA GLU A 72 -14.75 -1.98 6.22
C GLU A 72 -15.39 -2.78 5.08
N HIS A 73 -16.30 -3.72 5.39
CA HIS A 73 -17.04 -4.46 4.36
C HIS A 73 -17.93 -3.53 3.50
N LYS A 74 -18.55 -2.51 4.11
CA LYS A 74 -19.35 -1.51 3.39
C LYS A 74 -18.49 -0.62 2.50
N GLU A 75 -17.26 -0.31 2.93
CA GLU A 75 -16.27 0.39 2.11
C GLU A 75 -15.84 -0.47 0.91
N ASN A 76 -15.72 -1.79 1.06
CA ASN A 76 -15.40 -2.70 -0.05
C ASN A 76 -16.46 -2.70 -1.14
N ILE A 77 -17.74 -2.64 -0.77
CA ILE A 77 -18.85 -2.51 -1.72
C ILE A 77 -18.70 -1.20 -2.50
N LYS A 78 -18.54 -0.07 -1.80
CA LYS A 78 -18.35 1.25 -2.42
C LYS A 78 -17.15 1.28 -3.36
N ARG A 79 -16.06 0.60 -3.00
CA ARG A 79 -14.87 0.49 -3.85
C ARG A 79 -15.17 -0.26 -5.13
N LEU A 80 -15.93 -1.35 -5.08
CA LEU A 80 -16.35 -2.09 -6.27
C LEU A 80 -17.33 -1.28 -7.15
N GLU A 81 -18.29 -0.58 -6.54
CA GLU A 81 -19.22 0.32 -7.24
C GLU A 81 -18.46 1.41 -7.99
N VAL A 82 -17.56 2.13 -7.31
CA VAL A 82 -16.73 3.18 -7.92
C VAL A 82 -15.73 2.60 -8.94
N TRP A 83 -15.23 1.39 -8.70
CA TRP A 83 -14.40 0.70 -9.69
C TRP A 83 -15.15 0.45 -10.99
N ALA A 84 -16.41 0.01 -10.93
CA ALA A 84 -17.18 -0.26 -12.13
C ALA A 84 -17.45 1.02 -12.97
N THR A 85 -17.45 2.22 -12.37
CA THR A 85 -17.65 3.49 -13.11
C THR A 85 -16.41 4.00 -13.85
N GLY A 86 -15.23 3.42 -13.62
CA GLY A 86 -13.98 3.88 -14.24
C GLY A 86 -13.33 5.12 -13.62
N VAL A 87 -14.04 5.81 -12.71
CA VAL A 87 -13.64 7.16 -12.26
C VAL A 87 -13.66 7.21 -10.72
N PRO A 88 -12.50 7.04 -10.04
CA PRO A 88 -12.41 7.08 -8.59
C PRO A 88 -12.50 8.49 -7.98
N LYS A 89 -12.88 9.50 -8.77
CA LYS A 89 -12.88 10.90 -8.38
C LYS A 89 -13.91 11.20 -7.30
N PRO A 90 -13.48 11.70 -6.12
CA PRO A 90 -14.42 12.19 -5.12
C PRO A 90 -15.13 13.47 -5.60
N LYS A 91 -16.41 13.64 -5.26
CA LYS A 91 -17.24 14.79 -5.70
C LYS A 91 -16.64 16.18 -5.40
N LYS A 92 -15.89 16.31 -4.30
CA LYS A 92 -15.29 17.59 -3.84
C LYS A 92 -13.85 17.80 -4.35
N TRP A 93 -13.42 17.07 -5.37
CA TRP A 93 -12.07 17.19 -5.92
C TRP A 93 -12.06 18.19 -7.09
N PRO A 94 -11.24 19.27 -7.05
CA PRO A 94 -11.19 20.26 -8.13
C PRO A 94 -10.79 19.64 -9.48
N ASP A 95 -11.53 19.94 -10.54
CA ASP A 95 -11.36 19.31 -11.85
C ASP A 95 -9.96 19.45 -12.43
N ARG A 96 -9.35 20.63 -12.32
CA ARG A 96 -7.97 20.89 -12.80
C ARG A 96 -6.89 20.12 -12.04
N LEU A 97 -7.17 19.73 -10.80
CA LEU A 97 -6.27 18.92 -9.96
C LEU A 97 -6.60 17.43 -10.06
N TRP A 98 -7.56 17.04 -10.90
CA TRP A 98 -7.84 15.65 -11.19
C TRP A 98 -7.17 15.24 -12.49
N ARG A 99 -6.28 14.26 -12.44
CA ARG A 99 -5.62 13.77 -13.65
C ARG A 99 -6.45 12.68 -14.32
N LYS A 100 -6.68 12.82 -15.64
CA LYS A 100 -7.44 11.83 -16.42
C LYS A 100 -6.80 10.45 -16.40
N ASP A 101 -5.47 10.38 -16.31
CA ASP A 101 -4.74 9.11 -16.26
C ASP A 101 -4.97 8.34 -14.95
N TRP A 102 -5.56 8.95 -13.92
CA TRP A 102 -5.98 8.26 -12.68
C TRP A 102 -7.24 7.40 -12.85
N ASN A 103 -7.96 7.59 -13.97
CA ASN A 103 -9.14 6.81 -14.31
C ASN A 103 -8.73 5.48 -14.99
N TRP A 104 -9.69 4.56 -15.11
CA TRP A 104 -9.57 3.33 -15.89
C TRP A 104 -10.79 3.14 -16.78
N THR A 105 -10.71 2.16 -17.68
CA THR A 105 -11.82 1.81 -18.56
C THR A 105 -13.04 1.41 -17.72
N PRO A 106 -14.17 2.13 -17.84
CA PRO A 106 -15.39 1.78 -17.12
C PRO A 106 -15.96 0.46 -17.62
N LEU A 107 -16.73 -0.21 -16.77
CA LEU A 107 -17.66 -1.23 -17.21
C LEU A 107 -18.95 -0.57 -17.69
N GLN A 108 -19.84 -1.36 -18.29
CA GLN A 108 -21.24 -0.97 -18.53
C GLN A 108 -21.97 -0.95 -17.18
N TYR A 109 -21.68 0.05 -16.35
CA TYR A 109 -22.13 0.14 -14.95
C TYR A 109 -23.65 0.09 -14.82
N GLU A 110 -24.36 0.69 -15.79
CA GLU A 110 -25.81 0.66 -15.91
C GLU A 110 -26.41 -0.75 -16.00
N ASN A 111 -25.61 -1.75 -16.39
CA ASN A 111 -26.03 -3.14 -16.50
C ASN A 111 -25.60 -3.99 -15.27
N ILE A 112 -25.17 -3.35 -14.18
CA ILE A 112 -24.70 -4.01 -12.97
C ILE A 112 -25.64 -3.70 -11.80
N ASP A 113 -26.34 -4.74 -11.33
CA ASP A 113 -27.23 -4.66 -10.19
C ASP A 113 -26.55 -5.16 -8.91
N PHE A 114 -26.48 -4.32 -7.89
CA PHE A 114 -25.99 -4.69 -6.55
C PHE A 114 -27.17 -5.10 -5.67
N ILE A 115 -27.40 -6.41 -5.55
CA ILE A 115 -28.57 -6.98 -4.88
C ILE A 115 -28.20 -7.36 -3.45
N LYS A 116 -28.81 -6.69 -2.47
CA LYS A 116 -28.64 -7.01 -1.04
C LYS A 116 -29.66 -8.05 -0.64
N ILE A 117 -29.19 -9.18 -0.13
CA ILE A 117 -30.03 -10.27 0.37
C ILE A 117 -29.53 -10.68 1.76
N ASP A 118 -30.42 -11.09 2.65
CA ASP A 118 -30.01 -11.58 3.97
C ASP A 118 -29.45 -13.01 3.88
N GLU A 119 -30.09 -13.85 3.06
CA GLU A 119 -29.72 -15.25 2.81
C GLU A 119 -29.90 -15.62 1.34
N ILE A 120 -29.26 -16.71 0.90
CA ILE A 120 -29.35 -17.20 -0.47
C ILE A 120 -30.57 -18.10 -0.59
N THR A 121 -31.62 -17.58 -1.22
CA THR A 121 -32.87 -18.30 -1.47
C THR A 121 -33.16 -18.39 -2.96
N SER A 122 -34.18 -19.17 -3.33
CA SER A 122 -34.56 -19.33 -4.73
C SER A 122 -35.03 -18.01 -5.36
N GLU A 123 -35.64 -17.12 -4.58
CA GLU A 123 -36.15 -15.81 -5.03
C GLU A 123 -35.03 -14.87 -5.47
N ALA A 124 -33.83 -14.99 -4.90
CA ALA A 124 -32.65 -14.21 -5.32
C ALA A 124 -32.21 -14.49 -6.78
N PHE A 125 -32.72 -15.58 -7.36
CA PHE A 125 -32.46 -16.01 -8.74
C PHE A 125 -33.69 -15.92 -9.63
N ASP A 126 -34.68 -15.11 -9.27
CA ASP A 126 -35.79 -14.86 -10.16
C ASP A 126 -35.30 -14.24 -11.49
N GLY A 127 -35.67 -14.90 -12.59
CA GLY A 127 -35.22 -14.58 -13.94
C GLY A 127 -33.94 -15.30 -14.41
N ILE A 128 -33.33 -16.18 -13.60
CA ILE A 128 -32.21 -17.02 -14.07
C ILE A 128 -32.70 -17.97 -15.17
N ARG A 129 -31.86 -18.18 -16.20
CA ARG A 129 -32.18 -19.00 -17.36
C ARG A 129 -31.02 -19.89 -17.78
N ASP A 130 -31.32 -20.82 -18.69
CA ASP A 130 -30.29 -21.63 -19.34
C ASP A 130 -29.27 -20.74 -20.07
N GLY A 131 -27.99 -21.10 -19.93
CA GLY A 131 -26.88 -20.36 -20.52
C GLY A 131 -26.33 -19.22 -19.65
N ASP A 132 -27.01 -18.83 -18.57
CA ASP A 132 -26.48 -17.83 -17.62
C ASP A 132 -25.18 -18.33 -16.94
N ILE A 133 -24.40 -17.38 -16.42
CA ILE A 133 -23.11 -17.65 -15.79
C ILE A 133 -23.21 -17.37 -14.30
N VAL A 134 -22.64 -18.25 -13.48
CA VAL A 134 -22.62 -18.11 -12.02
C VAL A 134 -21.17 -18.23 -11.56
N ASP A 135 -20.62 -17.11 -11.08
CA ASP A 135 -19.29 -17.04 -10.49
C ASP A 135 -19.34 -17.42 -9.00
N LEU A 136 -18.58 -18.46 -8.65
CA LEU A 136 -18.47 -18.99 -7.30
C LEU A 136 -17.16 -18.58 -6.61
N THR A 137 -16.46 -17.59 -7.17
CA THR A 137 -15.15 -17.15 -6.64
C THR A 137 -15.32 -16.34 -5.37
N GLY A 138 -16.36 -15.51 -5.31
CA GLY A 138 -16.70 -14.73 -4.14
C GLY A 138 -17.51 -15.50 -3.10
N GLY A 139 -17.71 -14.87 -1.94
CA GLY A 139 -18.45 -15.45 -0.82
C GLY A 139 -17.70 -16.56 -0.08
N THR A 140 -18.38 -17.16 0.89
CA THR A 140 -17.88 -18.32 1.65
C THR A 140 -18.23 -19.61 0.92
N LYS A 141 -17.52 -20.70 1.21
CA LYS A 141 -17.84 -22.03 0.66
C LYS A 141 -19.28 -22.48 0.96
N ALA A 142 -19.81 -22.11 2.13
CA ALA A 142 -21.20 -22.39 2.49
C ALA A 142 -22.17 -21.66 1.56
N GLN A 143 -21.96 -20.35 1.37
CA GLN A 143 -22.74 -19.54 0.43
C GLN A 143 -22.66 -20.06 -1.01
N CYS A 144 -21.49 -20.48 -1.48
CA CYS A 144 -21.37 -21.09 -2.81
C CYS A 144 -22.19 -22.39 -2.91
N GLY A 145 -22.23 -23.19 -1.84
CA GLY A 145 -23.05 -24.41 -1.77
C GLY A 145 -24.56 -24.10 -1.81
N GLU A 146 -25.01 -23.14 -1.02
CA GLU A 146 -26.40 -22.66 -1.01
C GLU A 146 -26.81 -22.11 -2.38
N LEU A 147 -25.93 -21.34 -3.03
CA LEU A 147 -26.13 -20.81 -4.38
C LEU A 147 -26.33 -21.93 -5.41
N VAL A 148 -25.46 -22.94 -5.42
CA VAL A 148 -25.58 -24.08 -6.32
C VAL A 148 -26.88 -24.85 -6.07
N GLN A 149 -27.28 -25.02 -4.80
CA GLN A 149 -28.54 -25.68 -4.45
C GLN A 149 -29.77 -24.88 -4.93
N ALA A 150 -29.78 -23.56 -4.69
CA ALA A 150 -30.86 -22.68 -5.12
C ALA A 150 -31.03 -22.69 -6.65
N ILE A 151 -29.93 -22.66 -7.40
CA ILE A 151 -29.94 -22.77 -8.87
C ILE A 151 -30.46 -24.15 -9.31
N HIS A 152 -29.99 -25.23 -8.67
CA HIS A 152 -30.44 -26.59 -9.01
C HIS A 152 -31.96 -26.75 -8.85
N GLN A 153 -32.56 -26.12 -7.84
CA GLN A 153 -34.01 -26.11 -7.62
C GLN A 153 -34.78 -25.39 -8.75
N LYS A 154 -34.19 -24.38 -9.39
CA LYS A 154 -34.77 -23.70 -10.56
C LYS A 154 -34.71 -24.55 -11.84
N LYS A 155 -33.98 -25.68 -11.82
CA LYS A 155 -33.83 -26.62 -12.95
C LYS A 155 -33.28 -25.98 -14.24
N CYS A 156 -32.44 -24.95 -14.10
CA CYS A 156 -31.76 -24.32 -15.23
C CYS A 156 -30.32 -24.86 -15.41
N HIS A 157 -29.85 -24.84 -16.64
CA HIS A 157 -28.51 -25.23 -17.04
C HIS A 157 -27.61 -24.00 -17.14
N VAL A 158 -26.90 -23.71 -16.05
CA VAL A 158 -25.95 -22.58 -15.97
C VAL A 158 -24.49 -23.02 -16.14
N SER A 159 -23.64 -22.07 -16.51
CA SER A 159 -22.19 -22.24 -16.43
C SER A 159 -21.70 -21.84 -15.04
N LEU A 160 -21.24 -22.81 -14.26
CA LEU A 160 -20.60 -22.57 -12.97
C LEU A 160 -19.12 -22.28 -13.18
N VAL A 161 -18.62 -21.14 -12.71
CA VAL A 161 -17.22 -20.73 -12.96
C VAL A 161 -16.49 -20.31 -11.68
N LEU A 162 -15.16 -20.40 -11.72
CA LEU A 162 -14.22 -19.89 -10.72
C LEU A 162 -13.10 -19.09 -11.39
N GLN A 163 -12.77 -17.94 -10.83
CA GLN A 163 -11.54 -17.21 -11.12
C GLN A 163 -10.42 -17.79 -10.26
N THR A 164 -9.39 -18.35 -10.89
CA THR A 164 -8.23 -18.91 -10.21
C THR A 164 -7.28 -17.82 -9.75
N GLN A 165 -6.35 -18.13 -8.85
CA GLN A 165 -5.25 -17.21 -8.53
C GLN A 165 -4.33 -16.95 -9.73
N SER A 166 -4.24 -17.92 -10.64
CA SER A 166 -3.43 -17.89 -11.86
C SER A 166 -4.01 -17.13 -13.04
N CYS A 167 -4.81 -16.09 -12.79
CA CYS A 167 -5.44 -15.29 -13.85
C CYS A 167 -6.16 -16.14 -14.90
N GLN A 168 -6.89 -17.17 -14.48
CA GLN A 168 -7.69 -18.02 -15.36
C GLN A 168 -9.14 -18.12 -14.87
N THR A 169 -10.04 -18.44 -15.78
CA THR A 169 -11.42 -18.83 -15.51
C THR A 169 -11.54 -20.34 -15.69
N LEU A 170 -11.92 -21.06 -14.64
CA LEU A 170 -12.25 -22.49 -14.66
C LEU A 170 -13.77 -22.65 -14.75
N ASN A 171 -14.26 -23.33 -15.79
CA ASN A 171 -15.64 -23.78 -15.88
C ASN A 171 -15.79 -25.12 -15.15
N LEU A 172 -16.55 -25.15 -14.07
CA LEU A 172 -16.76 -26.34 -13.25
C LEU A 172 -17.69 -27.36 -13.91
N SER A 173 -18.55 -26.92 -14.82
CA SER A 173 -19.48 -27.80 -15.54
C SER A 173 -18.77 -28.58 -16.65
N THR A 174 -17.73 -28.01 -17.28
CA THR A 174 -17.01 -28.62 -18.40
C THR A 174 -15.58 -29.07 -18.06
N GLY A 175 -14.98 -28.52 -17.01
CA GLY A 175 -13.56 -28.68 -16.68
C GLY A 175 -12.62 -27.81 -17.52
N GLU A 176 -13.16 -26.95 -18.39
CA GLU A 176 -12.37 -26.09 -19.26
C GLU A 176 -11.71 -24.95 -18.49
N LEU A 177 -10.44 -24.68 -18.79
CA LEU A 177 -9.66 -23.59 -18.22
C LEU A 177 -9.32 -22.59 -19.32
N ARG A 178 -9.68 -21.32 -19.12
CA ARG A 178 -9.43 -20.23 -20.07
C ARG A 178 -8.59 -19.15 -19.42
N GLU A 179 -7.57 -18.67 -20.13
CA GLU A 179 -6.80 -17.51 -19.68
C GLU A 179 -7.65 -16.23 -19.67
N ASN A 180 -7.43 -15.40 -18.65
CA ASN A 180 -8.02 -14.09 -18.56
C ASN A 180 -7.18 -13.10 -19.38
N THR A 181 -7.82 -12.41 -20.32
CA THR A 181 -7.17 -11.43 -21.20
C THR A 181 -7.33 -9.99 -20.72
N GLN A 182 -8.22 -9.74 -19.75
CA GLN A 182 -8.53 -8.40 -19.25
C GLN A 182 -8.33 -8.33 -17.74
N GLU A 183 -7.08 -8.46 -17.32
CA GLU A 183 -6.73 -8.36 -15.91
C GLU A 183 -6.79 -6.89 -15.42
N PRO A 184 -7.23 -6.64 -14.16
CA PRO A 184 -7.14 -5.30 -13.58
C PRO A 184 -5.69 -4.80 -13.58
N SER A 185 -5.49 -3.54 -13.99
CA SER A 185 -4.19 -2.87 -13.92
C SER A 185 -3.74 -2.61 -12.47
N LEU A 186 -2.48 -2.23 -12.24
CA LEU A 186 -1.99 -1.80 -10.93
C LEU A 186 -2.91 -0.78 -10.25
N ARG A 187 -3.36 0.25 -10.99
CA ARG A 187 -4.24 1.29 -10.44
C ARG A 187 -5.55 0.71 -9.91
N GLU A 188 -6.15 -0.20 -10.69
CA GLU A 188 -7.39 -0.87 -10.33
C GLU A 188 -7.19 -1.82 -9.14
N ARG A 189 -6.10 -2.59 -9.12
CA ARG A 189 -5.78 -3.52 -8.02
C ARG A 189 -5.58 -2.79 -6.70
N VAL A 190 -4.83 -1.68 -6.71
CA VAL A 190 -4.63 -0.85 -5.52
C VAL A 190 -5.95 -0.24 -5.05
N TRP A 191 -6.78 0.27 -5.97
CA TRP A 191 -8.10 0.80 -5.63
C TRP A 191 -8.99 -0.28 -4.99
N LEU A 192 -9.14 -1.42 -5.66
CA LEU A 192 -9.94 -2.54 -5.18
C LEU A 192 -9.44 -3.05 -3.82
N SER A 193 -8.13 -3.16 -3.63
CA SER A 193 -7.53 -3.75 -2.41
C SER A 193 -7.42 -2.77 -1.24
N SER A 194 -7.17 -1.48 -1.50
CA SER A 194 -6.93 -0.48 -0.43
C SER A 194 -7.71 0.84 -0.52
N GLY A 195 -8.36 1.13 -1.65
CA GLY A 195 -9.06 2.40 -1.90
C GLY A 195 -8.13 3.57 -2.22
N TYR A 196 -6.84 3.33 -2.41
CA TYR A 196 -5.90 4.36 -2.85
C TYR A 196 -5.98 4.61 -4.36
N ILE A 197 -5.75 5.86 -4.75
CA ILE A 197 -5.52 6.25 -6.15
C ILE A 197 -4.01 6.14 -6.40
N VAL A 198 -3.62 5.58 -7.54
CA VAL A 198 -2.21 5.47 -7.92
C VAL A 198 -1.89 6.51 -8.98
N ASN A 199 -0.89 7.34 -8.69
CA ASN A 199 -0.27 8.23 -9.65
C ASN A 199 0.97 7.56 -10.24
N LEU A 200 0.89 7.17 -11.51
CA LEU A 200 1.98 6.54 -12.27
C LEU A 200 2.67 7.51 -13.25
N SER A 201 2.28 8.79 -13.26
CA SER A 201 2.85 9.75 -14.21
C SER A 201 4.33 10.04 -14.00
N GLU A 202 4.81 9.89 -12.77
CA GLU A 202 6.22 10.04 -12.39
C GLU A 202 6.90 8.67 -12.22
N SER A 203 6.16 7.57 -12.43
CA SER A 203 6.70 6.22 -12.30
C SER A 203 7.34 5.75 -13.60
N THR A 204 8.40 4.96 -13.50
CA THR A 204 8.98 4.29 -14.67
C THR A 204 8.38 2.89 -14.78
N ARG A 205 7.77 2.57 -15.92
CA ARG A 205 7.30 1.22 -16.20
C ARG A 205 8.49 0.31 -16.47
N GLY A 206 8.56 -0.82 -15.75
CA GLY A 206 9.59 -1.82 -15.97
C GLY A 206 9.49 -2.48 -17.34
N SER A 207 10.64 -2.92 -17.84
CA SER A 207 10.81 -3.56 -19.15
C SER A 207 11.85 -4.65 -19.02
N ALA A 208 11.54 -5.84 -19.54
CA ALA A 208 12.46 -6.97 -19.55
C ALA A 208 13.72 -6.67 -20.37
N GLU A 209 13.60 -5.94 -21.48
CA GLU A 209 14.73 -5.53 -22.31
C GLU A 209 15.73 -4.66 -21.52
N SER A 210 15.22 -3.60 -20.89
CA SER A 210 16.02 -2.77 -19.99
C SER A 210 16.57 -3.58 -18.81
N GLY A 211 15.79 -4.53 -18.27
CA GLY A 211 16.23 -5.42 -17.20
C GLY A 211 17.44 -6.27 -17.59
N LEU A 212 17.51 -6.75 -18.83
CA LEU A 212 18.68 -7.46 -19.34
C LEU A 212 19.92 -6.54 -19.43
N ILE A 213 19.74 -5.27 -19.78
CA ILE A 213 20.83 -4.27 -19.76
C ILE A 213 21.33 -4.07 -18.32
N TRP A 214 20.40 -3.84 -17.38
CA TRP A 214 20.72 -3.70 -15.95
C TRP A 214 21.43 -4.94 -15.37
N SER A 215 21.04 -6.15 -15.78
CA SER A 215 21.65 -7.39 -15.27
C SER A 215 23.14 -7.54 -15.64
N ARG A 216 23.59 -6.80 -16.66
CA ARG A 216 24.96 -6.83 -17.19
C ARG A 216 25.81 -5.63 -16.76
N SER A 217 25.23 -4.67 -16.04
CA SER A 217 25.93 -3.47 -15.58
C SER A 217 26.47 -3.48 -14.15
N PRO A 218 26.36 -4.53 -13.30
CA PRO A 218 26.84 -4.42 -11.92
C PRO A 218 28.38 -4.42 -11.84
N THR A 219 28.94 -3.53 -11.02
CA THR A 219 30.35 -3.50 -10.60
C THR A 219 30.44 -3.36 -9.09
N ILE A 220 31.43 -4.05 -8.51
CA ILE A 220 31.68 -4.03 -7.07
C ILE A 220 32.68 -2.92 -6.72
N ILE A 221 32.29 -2.02 -5.81
CA ILE A 221 33.14 -0.99 -5.22
C ILE A 221 33.44 -1.36 -3.77
N ASP A 222 34.70 -1.20 -3.36
CA ASP A 222 35.20 -1.45 -2.01
C ASP A 222 34.86 -2.86 -1.46
N GLY A 223 34.67 -3.84 -2.37
CA GLY A 223 34.38 -5.23 -2.04
C GLY A 223 33.04 -5.46 -1.33
N LYS A 224 32.11 -4.49 -1.36
CA LYS A 224 30.81 -4.60 -0.65
C LYS A 224 29.64 -3.93 -1.36
N ALA A 225 29.85 -2.78 -2.00
CA ALA A 225 28.77 -2.04 -2.64
C ALA A 225 28.70 -2.43 -4.12
N ILE A 226 27.51 -2.75 -4.63
CA ILE A 226 27.28 -2.99 -6.05
C ILE A 226 26.57 -1.79 -6.64
N VAL A 227 27.21 -1.16 -7.63
CA VAL A 227 26.67 -0.04 -8.40
C VAL A 227 26.78 -0.33 -9.90
N PRO A 228 26.13 0.46 -10.77
CA PRO A 228 26.35 0.37 -12.20
C PRO A 228 27.79 0.71 -12.61
N GLU A 229 28.37 -0.06 -13.53
CA GLU A 229 29.75 0.03 -14.03
C GLU A 229 30.04 1.35 -14.74
N ASP A 230 29.22 1.72 -15.73
CA ASP A 230 29.30 3.01 -16.42
C ASP A 230 27.90 3.65 -16.49
N PRO A 231 27.60 4.66 -15.64
CA PRO A 231 26.32 5.35 -15.65
C PRO A 231 25.99 6.07 -16.97
N LEU A 232 27.00 6.53 -17.72
CA LEU A 232 26.80 7.23 -19.00
C LEU A 232 26.47 6.23 -20.10
N GLU A 233 27.21 5.13 -20.19
CA GLU A 233 26.91 4.06 -21.14
C GLU A 233 25.55 3.42 -20.85
N LEU A 234 25.26 3.16 -19.58
CA LEU A 234 23.97 2.65 -19.15
C LEU A 234 22.83 3.61 -19.49
N SER A 235 23.01 4.92 -19.31
CA SER A 235 22.04 5.93 -19.71
C SER A 235 21.76 5.90 -21.21
N ARG A 236 22.79 5.74 -22.04
CA ARG A 236 22.64 5.61 -23.50
C ARG A 236 21.92 4.31 -23.87
N ALA A 237 22.31 3.19 -23.27
CA ALA A 237 21.71 1.89 -23.54
C ALA A 237 20.22 1.83 -23.14
N LEU A 238 19.85 2.57 -22.09
CA LEU A 238 18.46 2.71 -21.62
C LEU A 238 17.68 3.84 -22.31
N ASN A 239 18.30 4.57 -23.26
CA ASN A 239 17.72 5.74 -23.92
C ASN A 239 17.17 6.79 -22.92
N LEU A 240 17.92 7.07 -21.85
CA LEU A 240 17.57 8.11 -20.89
C LEU A 240 18.11 9.46 -21.37
N ASP A 241 17.20 10.44 -21.52
CA ASP A 241 17.51 11.81 -22.00
C ASP A 241 18.49 12.57 -21.08
N TYR A 242 18.57 12.18 -19.81
CA TYR A 242 19.45 12.77 -18.81
C TYR A 242 20.29 11.67 -18.16
N GLY A 243 21.60 11.91 -18.02
CA GLY A 243 22.54 10.96 -17.42
C GLY A 243 22.07 10.42 -16.06
N MET A 244 22.28 9.12 -15.82
CA MET A 244 21.83 8.47 -14.60
C MET A 244 22.63 8.93 -13.36
N ASN A 245 21.94 9.46 -12.35
CA ASN A 245 22.57 9.85 -11.09
C ASN A 245 22.68 8.66 -10.13
N THR A 246 23.82 7.97 -10.14
CA THR A 246 24.11 6.86 -9.22
C THR A 246 24.41 7.30 -7.77
N LYS A 247 24.54 8.61 -7.52
CA LYS A 247 24.67 9.16 -6.16
C LYS A 247 23.32 9.25 -5.45
N GLY A 248 22.20 9.22 -6.18
CA GLY A 248 20.84 9.13 -5.63
C GLY A 248 20.43 7.71 -5.24
N GLY A 249 19.24 7.55 -4.66
CA GLY A 249 18.59 6.24 -4.44
C GLY A 249 17.70 5.79 -5.61
N GLU A 250 17.21 6.75 -6.41
CA GLU A 250 16.20 6.56 -7.46
C GLU A 250 16.60 5.55 -8.54
N TRP A 251 17.89 5.48 -8.89
CA TRP A 251 18.37 4.51 -9.89
C TRP A 251 18.12 3.06 -9.46
N LEU A 252 18.15 2.78 -8.15
CA LEU A 252 17.94 1.44 -7.61
C LEU A 252 16.47 1.03 -7.74
N GLU A 253 15.55 1.99 -7.65
CA GLU A 253 14.12 1.78 -7.84
C GLU A 253 13.80 1.42 -9.29
N GLN A 254 14.39 2.16 -10.23
CA GLN A 254 14.28 1.88 -11.67
C GLN A 254 14.90 0.52 -12.02
N ALA A 255 16.13 0.26 -11.56
CA ALA A 255 16.80 -1.02 -11.75
C ALA A 255 15.92 -2.17 -11.25
N SER A 256 15.36 -2.03 -10.05
CA SER A 256 14.50 -3.05 -9.45
C SER A 256 13.25 -3.33 -10.29
N ALA A 257 12.57 -2.28 -10.74
CA ALA A 257 11.37 -2.41 -11.58
C ALA A 257 11.66 -3.07 -12.93
N HIS A 258 12.81 -2.80 -13.55
CA HIS A 258 13.24 -3.42 -14.81
C HIS A 258 13.73 -4.86 -14.64
N LEU A 259 14.54 -5.14 -13.62
CA LEU A 259 15.11 -6.47 -13.38
C LEU A 259 14.02 -7.48 -13.05
N ILE A 260 13.06 -7.12 -12.20
CA ILE A 260 11.94 -8.02 -11.90
C ILE A 260 11.04 -8.25 -13.13
N SER A 261 10.99 -7.32 -14.10
CA SER A 261 10.28 -7.56 -15.36
C SER A 261 10.87 -8.68 -16.22
N THR A 262 12.12 -9.10 -15.96
CA THR A 262 12.74 -10.21 -16.68
C THR A 262 12.16 -11.57 -16.29
N TRP A 263 11.41 -11.64 -15.17
CA TRP A 263 10.76 -12.85 -14.73
C TRP A 263 9.63 -13.24 -15.69
N PRO A 264 9.47 -14.54 -16.02
CA PRO A 264 8.57 -14.97 -17.10
C PRO A 264 7.08 -14.63 -16.87
N ASN A 265 6.67 -14.49 -15.61
CA ASN A 265 5.27 -14.32 -15.21
C ASN A 265 4.92 -12.89 -14.78
N ILE A 266 5.89 -11.97 -14.75
CA ILE A 266 5.62 -10.59 -14.39
C ILE A 266 4.95 -9.90 -15.58
N SER A 267 3.69 -9.48 -15.40
CA SER A 267 2.93 -8.79 -16.46
C SER A 267 2.97 -7.27 -16.35
N GLU A 268 3.28 -6.75 -15.17
CA GLU A 268 3.35 -5.32 -14.89
C GLU A 268 4.33 -5.04 -13.75
N SER A 269 5.21 -4.05 -13.92
CA SER A 269 6.04 -3.51 -12.84
C SER A 269 6.28 -2.01 -13.04
N HIS A 270 6.47 -1.29 -11.93
CA HIS A 270 6.66 0.16 -11.91
C HIS A 270 7.61 0.57 -10.78
N SER A 271 8.46 1.56 -11.00
CA SER A 271 9.26 2.22 -9.96
C SER A 271 8.57 3.46 -9.43
N GLY A 272 8.67 3.73 -8.12
CA GLY A 272 8.13 4.92 -7.47
C GLY A 272 6.62 5.17 -7.65
N PRO A 273 5.71 4.16 -7.69
CA PRO A 273 4.28 4.44 -7.74
C PRO A 273 3.82 5.22 -6.49
N ARG A 274 3.17 6.36 -6.72
CA ARG A 274 2.72 7.29 -5.67
C ARG A 274 1.26 7.06 -5.30
N LEU A 275 0.96 7.00 -4.01
CA LEU A 275 -0.33 6.53 -3.50
C LEU A 275 -1.09 7.66 -2.78
N ILE A 276 -2.21 8.03 -3.37
CA ILE A 276 -3.02 9.18 -2.99
C ILE A 276 -4.28 8.71 -2.28
N LYS A 277 -4.59 9.28 -1.11
CA LYS A 277 -5.86 9.00 -0.43
C LYS A 277 -7.02 9.59 -1.25
N PRO A 278 -8.19 8.91 -1.33
CA PRO A 278 -9.34 9.36 -2.12
C PRO A 278 -10.13 10.46 -1.41
N SER A 279 -9.43 11.53 -1.00
CA SER A 279 -9.97 12.69 -0.33
C SER A 279 -9.09 13.89 -0.66
N PHE A 280 -9.66 14.88 -1.34
CA PHE A 280 -8.91 16.08 -1.73
C PHE A 280 -8.26 16.77 -0.52
N ARG A 281 -8.97 16.84 0.61
CA ARG A 281 -8.42 17.38 1.88
C ARG A 281 -7.15 16.65 2.33
N ASN A 282 -7.14 15.32 2.28
CA ASN A 282 -5.97 14.55 2.69
C ASN A 282 -4.82 14.68 1.68
N ALA A 283 -5.14 14.68 0.38
CA ALA A 283 -4.16 14.84 -0.69
C ALA A 283 -3.52 16.23 -0.69
N ALA A 284 -4.34 17.28 -0.55
CA ALA A 284 -3.87 18.65 -0.40
C ALA A 284 -3.00 18.82 0.85
N GLY A 285 -3.38 18.21 1.98
CA GLY A 285 -2.55 18.21 3.19
C GLY A 285 -1.21 17.51 3.02
N ALA A 286 -1.15 16.42 2.26
CA ALA A 286 0.11 15.76 1.92
C ALA A 286 1.01 16.69 1.09
N ALA A 287 0.45 17.34 0.06
CA ALA A 287 1.19 18.29 -0.76
C ALA A 287 1.72 19.48 0.05
N TRP A 288 0.87 20.09 0.90
CA TRP A 288 1.29 21.15 1.81
C TRP A 288 2.46 20.71 2.68
N HIS A 289 2.36 19.51 3.26
CA HIS A 289 3.37 19.01 4.17
C HIS A 289 4.75 18.93 3.51
N VAL A 290 4.84 18.53 2.24
CA VAL A 290 6.11 18.46 1.50
C VAL A 290 6.58 19.85 1.07
N ILE A 291 5.69 20.65 0.48
CA ILE A 291 6.01 21.97 -0.10
C ILE A 291 6.47 22.96 0.97
N SER A 292 5.82 22.95 2.14
CA SER A 292 6.12 23.87 3.25
C SER A 292 7.37 23.51 4.05
N GLN A 293 8.05 22.39 3.75
CA GLN A 293 9.23 22.00 4.50
C GLN A 293 10.39 22.98 4.30
N PRO A 294 11.24 23.20 5.34
CA PRO A 294 12.43 24.02 5.20
C PRO A 294 13.40 23.54 4.12
N HIS A 295 13.42 22.24 3.82
CA HIS A 295 14.30 21.61 2.84
C HIS A 295 13.64 21.42 1.46
N ALA A 296 12.42 21.93 1.25
CA ALA A 296 11.84 22.00 -0.09
C ALA A 296 12.75 22.84 -1.00
N LYS A 297 12.78 22.49 -2.29
CA LYS A 297 13.63 23.17 -3.28
C LYS A 297 13.27 24.67 -3.36
N PRO A 298 14.24 25.58 -3.50
CA PRO A 298 13.97 27.02 -3.55
C PRO A 298 12.94 27.41 -4.60
N GLU A 299 13.00 26.80 -5.79
CA GLU A 299 12.08 27.10 -6.90
C GLU A 299 10.64 26.72 -6.55
N ILE A 300 10.45 25.61 -5.81
CA ILE A 300 9.13 25.21 -5.32
C ILE A 300 8.63 26.22 -4.28
N LYS A 301 9.49 26.71 -3.39
CA LYS A 301 9.05 27.70 -2.38
C LYS A 301 8.64 29.01 -3.01
N GLU A 302 9.40 29.50 -3.99
CA GLU A 302 9.09 30.72 -4.74
C GLU A 302 7.72 30.62 -5.42
N MET A 303 7.40 29.46 -6.03
CA MET A 303 6.07 29.23 -6.62
C MET A 303 4.89 29.37 -5.63
N PHE A 304 5.12 29.14 -4.34
CA PHE A 304 4.08 29.16 -3.30
C PHE A 304 4.32 30.25 -2.24
N GLU A 305 5.20 31.21 -2.50
CA GLU A 305 5.64 32.21 -1.51
C GLU A 305 4.46 32.97 -0.91
N GLU A 306 3.56 33.49 -1.77
CA GLU A 306 2.37 34.26 -1.33
C GLU A 306 1.53 33.50 -0.29
N ILE A 307 1.24 32.22 -0.53
CA ILE A 307 0.41 31.42 0.38
C ILE A 307 1.19 30.92 1.60
N LEU A 308 2.49 30.68 1.46
CA LEU A 308 3.35 30.28 2.58
C LEU A 308 3.54 31.44 3.56
N GLU A 309 3.83 32.64 3.07
CA GLU A 309 3.96 33.86 3.89
C GLU A 309 2.63 34.23 4.55
N LYS A 310 1.54 34.30 3.77
CA LYS A 310 0.20 34.63 4.29
C LYS A 310 -0.22 33.75 5.45
N THR A 311 0.24 32.50 5.46
CA THR A 311 -0.18 31.53 6.46
C THR A 311 0.83 31.33 7.58
N GLU A 312 2.00 32.00 7.57
CA GLU A 312 3.11 31.75 8.51
C GLU A 312 2.67 31.80 9.98
N GLU A 313 1.95 32.85 10.36
CA GLU A 313 1.47 33.10 11.73
C GLU A 313 0.14 32.41 12.08
N MET A 314 -0.49 31.71 11.13
CA MET A 314 -1.78 31.07 11.34
C MET A 314 -1.68 29.75 12.12
N SER A 315 -2.76 29.36 12.80
CA SER A 315 -2.87 28.01 13.37
C SER A 315 -2.86 26.94 12.28
N PHE A 316 -2.51 25.70 12.61
CA PHE A 316 -2.47 24.61 11.63
C PHE A 316 -3.82 24.41 10.91
N LYS A 317 -4.95 24.59 11.62
CA LYS A 317 -6.29 24.44 11.04
C LYS A 317 -6.60 25.53 10.02
N GLU A 318 -6.19 26.76 10.31
CA GLU A 318 -6.32 27.91 9.43
C GLU A 318 -5.41 27.76 8.21
N LYS A 319 -4.13 27.39 8.41
CA LYS A 319 -3.17 27.04 7.34
C LYS A 319 -3.78 26.06 6.34
N MET A 320 -4.33 24.96 6.84
CA MET A 320 -4.95 23.93 5.98
C MET A 320 -6.21 24.41 5.27
N THR A 321 -6.96 25.33 5.87
CA THR A 321 -8.16 25.91 5.25
C THR A 321 -7.77 26.85 4.13
N ALA A 322 -6.86 27.79 4.40
CA ALA A 322 -6.31 28.71 3.41
C ALA A 322 -5.64 27.97 2.24
N TRP A 323 -4.89 26.90 2.53
CA TRP A 323 -4.30 26.06 1.49
C TRP A 323 -5.35 25.38 0.61
N HIS A 324 -6.42 24.83 1.18
CA HIS A 324 -7.49 24.24 0.39
C HIS A 324 -8.21 25.27 -0.47
N GLU A 325 -8.47 26.47 0.07
CA GLU A 325 -9.10 27.56 -0.66
C GLU A 325 -8.21 28.04 -1.81
N TYR A 326 -6.91 28.21 -1.56
CA TYR A 326 -5.90 28.52 -2.57
C TYR A 326 -5.91 27.49 -3.70
N LEU A 327 -5.81 26.19 -3.36
CA LEU A 327 -5.86 25.12 -4.35
C LEU A 327 -7.23 24.97 -5.03
N SER A 328 -8.29 25.53 -4.46
CA SER A 328 -9.62 25.58 -5.06
C SER A 328 -9.85 26.82 -5.92
N SER A 329 -8.95 27.83 -5.90
CA SER A 329 -9.04 29.05 -6.71
C SER A 329 -8.83 28.82 -8.22
N GLU A 330 -9.55 29.53 -9.08
CA GLU A 330 -9.51 29.32 -10.53
C GLU A 330 -8.20 29.69 -11.23
N ASN A 331 -7.28 30.39 -10.54
CA ASN A 331 -6.11 31.03 -11.15
C ASN A 331 -4.78 30.26 -10.95
N LEU A 332 -4.81 28.95 -10.72
CA LEU A 332 -3.57 28.17 -10.60
C LEU A 332 -2.90 28.00 -11.96
N THR A 333 -1.58 28.23 -12.02
CA THR A 333 -0.78 27.95 -13.22
C THR A 333 -0.59 26.44 -13.42
N ASP A 334 -0.27 26.01 -14.64
CA ASP A 334 0.01 24.61 -14.96
C ASP A 334 1.21 24.06 -14.16
N GLU A 335 2.21 24.89 -13.89
CA GLU A 335 3.39 24.54 -13.07
C GLU A 335 2.99 24.25 -11.62
N ILE A 336 2.13 25.10 -11.03
CA ILE A 336 1.56 24.86 -9.69
C ILE A 336 0.75 23.56 -9.69
N ILE A 337 -0.12 23.37 -10.67
CA ILE A 337 -0.95 22.17 -10.80
C ILE A 337 -0.06 20.92 -10.88
N HIS A 338 0.99 20.95 -11.70
CA HIS A 338 1.93 19.85 -11.84
C HIS A 338 2.65 19.56 -10.51
N CYS A 339 3.20 20.58 -9.85
CA CYS A 339 3.90 20.43 -8.57
C CYS A 339 2.98 19.87 -7.48
N VAL A 340 1.76 20.39 -7.34
CA VAL A 340 0.81 19.90 -6.33
C VAL A 340 0.44 18.45 -6.62
N ASN A 341 0.10 18.11 -7.87
CA ASN A 341 -0.27 16.74 -8.25
C ASN A 341 0.86 15.73 -7.97
N LYS A 342 2.12 16.17 -8.11
CA LYS A 342 3.30 15.37 -7.78
C LYS A 342 3.36 15.08 -6.27
N GLU A 343 3.06 16.06 -5.42
CA GLU A 343 3.19 15.98 -3.96
C GLU A 343 1.92 15.54 -3.20
N MET A 344 0.80 15.28 -3.88
CA MET A 344 -0.47 14.83 -3.27
C MET A 344 -0.45 13.44 -2.62
N HIS A 345 0.67 12.72 -2.70
CA HIS A 345 0.76 11.34 -2.26
C HIS A 345 1.04 11.25 -0.76
N SER A 346 0.36 10.31 -0.09
CA SER A 346 0.51 10.09 1.36
C SER A 346 1.36 8.86 1.69
N MET A 347 1.73 8.11 0.66
CA MET A 347 2.52 6.90 0.74
C MET A 347 3.21 6.69 -0.61
N GLU A 348 4.40 6.12 -0.56
CA GLU A 348 5.22 5.78 -1.70
C GLU A 348 5.83 4.40 -1.43
N CYS A 349 5.97 3.60 -2.47
CA CYS A 349 6.82 2.43 -2.47
C CYS A 349 7.78 2.53 -3.64
N ASP A 350 9.00 2.07 -3.43
CA ASP A 350 10.10 2.26 -4.36
C ASP A 350 9.88 1.45 -5.65
N PHE A 351 9.25 0.26 -5.57
CA PHE A 351 8.75 -0.41 -6.76
C PHE A 351 7.58 -1.35 -6.48
N PHE A 352 6.93 -1.78 -7.56
CA PHE A 352 5.84 -2.73 -7.58
C PHE A 352 6.03 -3.73 -8.72
N ALA A 353 5.61 -4.98 -8.54
CA ALA A 353 5.46 -5.94 -9.65
C ALA A 353 4.28 -6.90 -9.43
N PHE A 354 3.66 -7.35 -10.53
CA PHE A 354 2.53 -8.28 -10.50
C PHE A 354 2.83 -9.56 -11.30
N ASP A 355 2.74 -10.70 -10.61
CA ASP A 355 2.84 -12.04 -11.19
C ASP A 355 1.45 -12.54 -11.62
N ARG A 356 1.26 -12.69 -12.93
CA ARG A 356 -0.03 -13.13 -13.50
C ARG A 356 -0.35 -14.60 -13.24
N ILE A 357 0.65 -15.45 -12.96
CA ILE A 357 0.45 -16.89 -12.78
C ILE A 357 0.15 -17.25 -11.33
N THR A 358 0.65 -16.49 -10.37
CA THR A 358 0.33 -16.72 -8.96
C THR A 358 -0.70 -15.73 -8.41
N GLY A 359 -0.94 -14.62 -9.13
CA GLY A 359 -1.72 -13.50 -8.63
C GLY A 359 -0.99 -12.72 -7.51
N THR A 360 0.30 -12.98 -7.30
CA THR A 360 1.13 -12.34 -6.29
C THR A 360 1.47 -10.92 -6.68
N VAL A 361 1.44 -10.03 -5.69
CA VAL A 361 1.83 -8.65 -5.82
C VAL A 361 3.10 -8.41 -5.01
N TYR A 362 4.21 -8.11 -5.67
CA TYR A 362 5.47 -7.76 -5.03
C TYR A 362 5.53 -6.26 -4.78
N ILE A 363 5.83 -5.88 -3.54
CA ILE A 363 5.94 -4.47 -3.12
C ILE A 363 7.33 -4.27 -2.55
N GLY A 364 8.06 -3.33 -3.13
CA GLY A 364 9.48 -3.17 -2.94
C GLY A 364 9.87 -1.91 -2.19
N GLU A 365 10.86 -2.03 -1.30
CA GLU A 365 11.66 -0.92 -0.78
C GLU A 365 13.14 -1.15 -1.11
N CYS A 366 13.79 -0.09 -1.56
CA CYS A 366 15.17 -0.05 -2.03
C CYS A 366 16.05 0.65 -1.00
N LYS A 367 17.19 0.04 -0.64
CA LYS A 367 18.16 0.63 0.30
C LYS A 367 19.58 0.46 -0.20
N ARG A 368 20.32 1.56 -0.29
CA ARG A 368 21.76 1.53 -0.67
C ARG A 368 22.69 1.00 0.42
N LYS A 369 22.16 0.75 1.62
CA LYS A 369 22.91 0.39 2.82
C LYS A 369 22.21 -0.78 3.52
N THR A 370 22.82 -1.23 4.61
CA THR A 370 22.24 -2.28 5.46
C THR A 370 20.83 -1.92 5.92
N ILE A 371 19.94 -2.89 5.80
CA ILE A 371 18.53 -2.80 6.19
C ILE A 371 18.42 -2.89 7.71
N ASN A 372 17.55 -2.06 8.30
CA ASN A 372 17.25 -2.09 9.72
C ASN A 372 15.79 -2.48 9.99
N ASP A 373 15.45 -2.74 11.25
CA ASP A 373 14.10 -3.15 11.65
C ASP A 373 13.00 -2.15 11.26
N ARG A 374 13.30 -0.85 11.24
CA ARG A 374 12.31 0.17 10.83
C ARG A 374 11.96 0.07 9.35
N ASP A 375 12.93 -0.25 8.50
CA ASP A 375 12.69 -0.44 7.07
C ASP A 375 11.80 -1.69 6.83
N LYS A 376 12.07 -2.77 7.57
CA LYS A 376 11.28 -4.01 7.59
C LYS A 376 9.83 -3.77 8.02
N ASP A 377 9.64 -3.11 9.16
CA ASP A 377 8.31 -2.83 9.70
C ASP A 377 7.50 -1.91 8.77
N ARG A 378 8.18 -0.96 8.11
CA ARG A 378 7.59 -0.08 7.12
C ARG A 378 7.09 -0.86 5.90
N ILE A 379 7.91 -1.71 5.28
CA ILE A 379 7.49 -2.44 4.07
C ILE A 379 6.37 -3.44 4.37
N PHE A 380 6.40 -4.10 5.54
CA PHE A 380 5.28 -4.92 6.00
C PHE A 380 4.00 -4.10 6.18
N SER A 381 4.10 -2.93 6.80
CA SER A 381 2.93 -2.05 7.01
C SER A 381 2.34 -1.58 5.69
N ILE A 382 3.17 -1.22 4.72
CA ILE A 382 2.74 -0.85 3.37
C ILE A 382 2.05 -2.05 2.70
N GLN A 383 2.68 -3.24 2.74
CA GLN A 383 2.12 -4.44 2.15
C GLN A 383 0.76 -4.82 2.73
N LYS A 384 0.62 -4.83 4.05
CA LYS A 384 -0.64 -5.16 4.72
C LYS A 384 -1.74 -4.15 4.42
N LYS A 385 -1.38 -2.89 4.23
CA LYS A 385 -2.32 -1.82 3.91
C LYS A 385 -2.79 -1.86 2.44
N LEU A 386 -1.90 -2.25 1.53
CA LEU A 386 -2.20 -2.27 0.09
C LEU A 386 -2.78 -3.59 -0.39
N PHE A 387 -2.17 -4.71 -0.01
CA PHE A 387 -2.46 -6.03 -0.54
C PHE A 387 -2.39 -7.09 0.57
N PRO A 388 -3.31 -7.06 1.55
CA PRO A 388 -3.21 -7.89 2.76
C PRO A 388 -3.19 -9.41 2.51
N THR A 389 -3.81 -9.85 1.41
CA THR A 389 -4.06 -11.26 1.06
C THR A 389 -3.03 -11.86 0.10
N ASN A 390 -2.55 -11.09 -0.88
CA ASN A 390 -1.67 -11.56 -1.97
C ASN A 390 -0.38 -10.75 -2.13
N GLY A 391 -0.13 -9.77 -1.25
CA GLY A 391 1.07 -8.97 -1.25
C GLY A 391 2.27 -9.69 -0.63
N VAL A 392 3.44 -9.56 -1.25
CA VAL A 392 4.74 -10.03 -0.75
C VAL A 392 5.66 -8.82 -0.63
N PRO A 393 6.15 -8.50 0.58
CA PRO A 393 7.14 -7.45 0.76
C PRO A 393 8.50 -7.94 0.26
N LEU A 394 9.19 -7.13 -0.53
CA LEU A 394 10.56 -7.35 -0.98
C LEU A 394 11.41 -6.17 -0.58
N MET A 395 12.66 -6.45 -0.23
CA MET A 395 13.66 -5.41 -0.04
C MET A 395 14.81 -5.62 -0.98
N VAL A 396 15.18 -4.58 -1.73
CA VAL A 396 16.28 -4.61 -2.68
C VAL A 396 17.39 -3.71 -2.17
N HIS A 397 18.65 -4.16 -2.26
CA HIS A 397 19.77 -3.39 -1.75
C HIS A 397 21.00 -3.42 -2.65
N ALA A 398 21.88 -2.45 -2.41
CA ALA A 398 23.12 -2.24 -3.16
C ALA A 398 24.35 -2.93 -2.55
N LEU A 399 24.17 -4.00 -1.77
CA LEU A 399 25.28 -4.82 -1.27
C LEU A 399 25.30 -6.19 -1.98
N ASP A 400 26.38 -6.93 -1.80
CA ASP A 400 26.73 -8.15 -2.55
C ASP A 400 26.07 -9.45 -2.08
N GLU A 401 25.27 -9.42 -1.00
CA GLU A 401 24.66 -10.62 -0.45
C GLU A 401 23.13 -10.54 -0.41
N SER A 402 22.45 -11.53 -0.99
CA SER A 402 21.03 -11.79 -0.76
C SER A 402 20.80 -12.76 0.42
N TYR A 403 19.76 -12.51 1.20
CA TYR A 403 19.41 -13.28 2.39
C TYR A 403 17.95 -13.08 2.78
N SER A 404 17.44 -13.89 3.70
CA SER A 404 16.12 -13.66 4.32
C SER A 404 16.28 -13.08 5.73
N LEU A 405 15.40 -12.17 6.12
CA LEU A 405 15.32 -11.59 7.46
C LEU A 405 13.86 -11.61 7.93
N ASP A 406 13.54 -12.41 8.96
CA ASP A 406 12.17 -12.61 9.46
C ASP A 406 11.16 -12.86 8.33
N ASP A 407 11.49 -13.78 7.41
CA ASP A 407 10.73 -14.14 6.21
C ASP A 407 10.57 -13.04 5.13
N ILE A 408 11.22 -11.87 5.28
CA ILE A 408 11.36 -10.92 4.16
C ILE A 408 12.58 -11.29 3.31
N PRO A 409 12.40 -11.52 2.00
CA PRO A 409 13.52 -11.60 1.05
C PRO A 409 14.23 -10.24 0.93
N ILE A 410 15.52 -10.24 1.27
CA ILE A 410 16.44 -9.13 1.07
C ILE A 410 17.37 -9.50 -0.08
N ILE A 411 17.21 -8.83 -1.21
CA ILE A 411 17.79 -9.22 -2.49
C ILE A 411 18.83 -8.19 -2.92
N SER A 412 20.05 -8.64 -3.20
CA SER A 412 21.03 -7.84 -3.92
C SER A 412 20.46 -7.50 -5.29
N TRP A 413 20.48 -6.23 -5.69
CA TRP A 413 19.79 -5.78 -6.90
C TRP A 413 20.11 -6.56 -8.18
N PRO A 414 21.36 -7.00 -8.47
CA PRO A 414 21.64 -7.76 -9.69
C PRO A 414 20.97 -9.14 -9.71
N GLU A 415 20.84 -9.75 -8.52
CA GLU A 415 20.19 -11.05 -8.36
C GLU A 415 18.67 -10.98 -8.55
N LEU A 416 18.08 -9.77 -8.56
CA LEU A 416 16.64 -9.61 -8.77
C LEU A 416 16.21 -10.05 -10.18
N SER A 417 17.12 -10.21 -11.14
CA SER A 417 16.82 -10.78 -12.46
C SER A 417 16.51 -12.28 -12.42
N ASP A 418 16.87 -12.97 -11.34
CA ASP A 418 16.64 -14.40 -11.18
C ASP A 418 15.25 -14.68 -10.55
N PRO A 419 14.31 -15.35 -11.26
CA PRO A 419 12.99 -15.65 -10.73
C PRO A 419 13.01 -16.60 -9.52
N GLU A 420 14.11 -17.30 -9.27
CA GLU A 420 14.26 -18.20 -8.13
C GLU A 420 14.87 -17.51 -6.90
N VAL A 421 15.26 -16.22 -6.99
CA VAL A 421 15.99 -15.51 -5.93
C VAL A 421 15.25 -15.51 -4.59
N ILE A 422 13.92 -15.42 -4.60
CA ILE A 422 13.10 -15.48 -3.37
C ILE A 422 13.23 -16.84 -2.67
N GLN A 423 13.32 -17.94 -3.43
CA GLN A 423 13.52 -19.26 -2.84
C GLN A 423 14.96 -19.40 -2.31
N LYS A 424 15.94 -18.88 -3.06
CA LYS A 424 17.36 -18.88 -2.66
C LYS A 424 17.58 -18.10 -1.37
N THR A 425 16.96 -16.93 -1.19
CA THR A 425 17.07 -16.16 0.06
C THR A 425 16.49 -16.89 1.27
N LYS A 426 15.40 -17.65 1.11
CA LYS A 426 14.84 -18.49 2.19
C LYS A 426 15.78 -19.60 2.64
N MET A 427 16.64 -20.09 1.75
CA MET A 427 17.68 -21.07 2.10
C MET A 427 18.89 -20.44 2.80
N ASN A 428 18.99 -19.11 2.81
CA ASN A 428 20.05 -18.34 3.48
C ASN A 428 19.45 -17.37 4.52
N PRO A 429 18.81 -17.87 5.60
CA PRO A 429 18.26 -17.00 6.63
C PRO A 429 19.40 -16.34 7.42
N LYS A 430 19.40 -15.01 7.49
CA LYS A 430 20.19 -14.30 8.48
C LYS A 430 19.37 -14.20 9.75
N GLU A 431 19.82 -14.87 10.80
CA GLU A 431 19.32 -14.56 12.12
C GLU A 431 19.65 -13.10 12.43
N VAL A 432 18.63 -12.31 12.79
CA VAL A 432 18.88 -11.15 13.63
C VAL A 432 19.50 -11.73 14.89
N LYS A 433 20.83 -11.64 15.03
CA LYS A 433 21.46 -11.88 16.32
C LYS A 433 20.86 -10.86 17.26
N LYS A 434 19.79 -11.24 17.97
CA LYS A 434 19.38 -10.65 19.24
C LYS A 434 20.50 -10.98 20.21
N ASN A 435 21.63 -10.30 20.03
CA ASN A 435 22.76 -10.44 20.90
C ASN A 435 22.21 -10.02 22.28
N PRO A 436 22.20 -10.89 23.30
CA PRO A 436 21.91 -10.46 24.67
C PRO A 436 22.91 -9.35 25.07
N GLU A 437 24.09 -9.41 24.44
CA GLU A 437 25.09 -8.36 24.49
C GLU A 437 24.78 -7.08 23.70
N THR A 438 23.83 -6.98 22.76
CA THR A 438 23.45 -5.67 22.18
C THR A 438 22.46 -4.95 23.09
N VAL A 439 21.72 -5.66 23.94
CA VAL A 439 20.98 -5.07 25.06
C VAL A 439 21.95 -4.62 26.17
N ALA A 440 23.01 -5.40 26.45
CA ALA A 440 24.03 -5.05 27.43
C ALA A 440 25.14 -4.08 26.94
N LYS A 441 25.45 -4.05 25.63
CA LYS A 441 26.43 -3.13 25.00
C LYS A 441 25.79 -1.86 24.45
N LYS A 442 24.47 -1.81 24.18
CA LYS A 442 23.74 -0.51 24.10
C LYS A 442 23.81 0.24 25.43
N LYS A 443 23.98 -0.47 26.56
CA LYS A 443 24.28 0.14 27.87
C LYS A 443 25.75 0.58 28.06
N ARG A 444 26.70 0.21 27.19
CA ARG A 444 28.15 0.46 27.44
C ARG A 444 28.96 1.11 26.31
N ARG A 445 28.38 1.40 25.13
CA ARG A 445 29.05 2.18 24.06
C ARG A 445 28.21 3.37 23.57
N ARG A 446 27.74 4.20 24.50
CA ARG A 446 27.69 5.66 24.29
C ARG A 446 28.93 6.27 24.94
N LYS A 447 30.11 6.00 24.39
CA LYS A 447 31.17 7.01 24.50
C LYS A 447 30.79 8.08 23.49
N SER A 448 30.17 9.11 24.05
CA SER A 448 29.84 10.37 23.41
C SER A 448 30.94 10.78 22.43
N LYS A 449 30.58 10.92 21.15
CA LYS A 449 30.98 12.15 20.46
C LYS A 449 30.43 13.27 21.33
N SER A 450 31.30 14.13 21.83
CA SER A 450 30.94 15.30 22.62
C SER A 450 30.02 16.22 21.80
N SER A 451 28.72 15.93 21.78
CA SER A 451 27.74 17.00 21.73
C SER A 451 27.79 17.60 23.12
N SER A 452 28.38 18.79 23.25
CA SER A 452 28.20 19.61 24.43
C SER A 452 26.72 19.60 24.78
N LEU A 453 26.39 19.30 26.04
CA LEU A 453 25.03 19.54 26.52
C LEU A 453 24.69 21.01 26.28
N PRO A 454 23.41 21.33 26.00
CA PRO A 454 23.01 22.72 25.88
C PRO A 454 23.45 23.50 27.13
N ASP A 455 23.90 24.74 26.93
CA ASP A 455 24.20 25.65 28.04
C ASP A 455 22.98 26.53 28.24
N TYR A 456 22.32 26.42 29.40
CA TYR A 456 21.11 27.16 29.72
C TYR A 456 21.47 28.36 30.60
N SER A 457 20.91 29.52 30.31
CA SER A 457 21.09 30.72 31.14
C SER A 457 20.49 30.50 32.54
N PRO A 458 20.91 31.27 33.57
CA PRO A 458 20.31 31.20 34.91
C PRO A 458 18.78 31.32 34.90
N GLU A 459 18.22 32.17 34.04
CA GLU A 459 16.78 32.35 33.86
C GLU A 459 16.12 31.10 33.28
N GLN A 460 16.73 30.46 32.29
CA GLN A 460 16.26 29.20 31.71
C GLN A 460 16.29 28.07 32.74
N ILE A 461 17.36 27.99 33.56
CA ILE A 461 17.46 26.99 34.63
C ILE A 461 16.31 27.16 35.63
N GLU A 462 15.96 28.39 35.98
CA GLU A 462 14.86 28.66 36.90
C GLU A 462 13.49 28.27 36.29
N ILE A 463 13.28 28.52 35.00
CA ILE A 463 12.08 28.06 34.28
C ILE A 463 11.98 26.53 34.30
N ILE A 464 13.10 25.82 34.10
CA ILE A 464 13.13 24.35 34.18
C ILE A 464 12.73 23.90 35.58
N LYS A 465 13.35 24.44 36.62
CA LYS A 465 13.08 24.07 38.02
C LYS A 465 11.62 24.32 38.38
N ARG A 466 11.08 25.49 38.05
CA ARG A 466 9.67 25.83 38.29
C ARG A 466 8.73 24.87 37.59
N THR A 467 9.04 24.52 36.34
CA THR A 467 8.22 23.57 35.56
C THR A 467 8.29 22.17 36.15
N LEU A 468 9.47 21.71 36.58
CA LEU A 468 9.60 20.42 37.27
C LEU A 468 8.82 20.41 38.59
N PHE A 469 8.85 21.48 39.39
CA PHE A 469 8.01 21.57 40.59
C PHE A 469 6.51 21.52 40.28
N LEU A 470 6.05 22.12 39.19
CA LEU A 470 4.65 21.98 38.75
C LEU A 470 4.31 20.50 38.48
N LEU A 471 5.23 19.74 37.88
CA LEU A 471 5.05 18.31 37.62
C LEU A 471 5.07 17.44 38.89
N LYS A 472 5.54 17.98 40.02
CA LYS A 472 5.42 17.31 41.32
C LYS A 472 3.98 17.31 41.84
N GLU A 473 3.26 18.41 41.61
CA GLU A 473 1.88 18.60 42.06
C GLU A 473 0.85 18.14 40.99
N ASP A 474 1.19 18.25 39.71
CA ASP A 474 0.35 17.89 38.55
C ASP A 474 1.18 17.07 37.54
N PRO A 475 1.29 15.74 37.73
CA PRO A 475 2.08 14.86 36.85
C PRO A 475 1.64 14.94 35.39
N ARG A 476 2.60 15.04 34.47
CA ARG A 476 2.36 15.14 33.02
C ARG A 476 3.37 14.29 32.27
N GLU A 477 3.00 13.81 31.08
CA GLU A 477 3.94 13.14 30.17
C GLU A 477 5.10 14.07 29.74
N PHE A 478 6.25 13.50 29.37
CA PHE A 478 7.41 14.29 28.99
C PHE A 478 7.14 15.11 27.72
N ASN A 479 6.50 14.49 26.72
CA ASN A 479 6.11 15.15 25.47
C ASN A 479 4.73 14.65 25.04
N PRO A 480 3.73 15.53 24.83
CA PRO A 480 3.79 17.00 24.88
C PRO A 480 3.92 17.67 26.26
N GLY A 481 3.40 17.07 27.33
CA GLY A 481 3.11 17.76 28.61
C GLY A 481 4.20 18.70 29.15
N PHE A 482 5.38 18.16 29.52
CA PHE A 482 6.49 18.95 30.07
C PHE A 482 7.09 19.94 29.05
N ILE A 483 7.25 19.50 27.80
CA ILE A 483 7.81 20.32 26.72
C ILE A 483 6.92 21.53 26.41
N ASP A 484 5.60 21.36 26.43
CA ASP A 484 4.67 22.45 26.18
C ASP A 484 4.58 23.42 27.37
N ALA A 485 4.71 22.92 28.61
CA ALA A 485 4.80 23.78 29.79
C ALA A 485 6.05 24.67 29.79
N LEU A 486 7.18 24.16 29.28
CA LEU A 486 8.38 24.97 29.06
C LEU A 486 8.17 26.01 27.94
N ARG A 487 7.56 25.61 26.81
CA ARG A 487 7.29 26.52 25.69
C ARG A 487 6.33 27.65 26.08
N SER A 488 5.36 27.39 26.96
CA SER A 488 4.45 28.43 27.47
C SER A 488 5.13 29.50 28.34
N GLN A 489 6.40 29.29 28.71
CA GLN A 489 7.24 30.22 29.48
C GLN A 489 8.40 30.75 28.62
N ASP A 490 8.26 30.77 27.29
CA ASP A 490 9.26 31.27 26.33
C ASP A 490 10.65 30.60 26.43
N PHE A 491 10.69 29.33 26.85
CA PHE A 491 11.95 28.62 27.13
C PHE A 491 12.85 28.39 25.89
N GLY A 492 12.29 28.35 24.68
CA GLY A 492 13.04 28.18 23.43
C GLY A 492 13.37 26.72 23.06
N GLU A 493 14.61 26.44 22.65
CA GLU A 493 15.03 25.11 22.14
C GLU A 493 15.11 24.05 23.25
N THR A 494 14.28 23.02 23.16
CA THR A 494 14.21 21.92 24.13
C THR A 494 15.06 20.70 23.77
N ARG A 495 15.92 20.82 22.74
CA ARG A 495 16.75 19.71 22.27
C ARG A 495 17.81 19.34 23.32
N GLY A 496 17.79 18.10 23.77
CA GLY A 496 18.75 17.60 24.77
C GLY A 496 18.42 17.97 26.21
N ILE A 497 17.28 18.63 26.46
CA ILE A 497 16.87 19.09 27.79
C ILE A 497 16.75 17.95 28.80
N LEU A 498 16.22 16.78 28.40
CA LEU A 498 16.07 15.63 29.29
C LEU A 498 17.41 15.15 29.84
N ALA A 499 18.43 15.09 28.98
CA ALA A 499 19.78 14.70 29.38
C ALA A 499 20.46 15.78 30.23
N TRP A 500 20.11 17.05 30.00
CA TRP A 500 20.61 18.16 30.81
C TRP A 500 19.98 18.16 32.21
N ILE A 501 18.65 17.98 32.33
CA ILE A 501 17.92 17.89 33.59
C ILE A 501 18.46 16.75 34.44
N GLU A 502 18.63 15.57 33.82
CA GLU A 502 19.20 14.40 34.49
C GLU A 502 20.58 14.69 35.09
N LYS A 503 21.46 15.35 34.30
CA LYS A 503 22.83 15.60 34.73
C LYS A 503 22.93 16.68 35.80
N ASN A 504 22.13 17.74 35.69
CA ASN A 504 22.32 18.96 36.47
C ASN A 504 21.32 19.11 37.62
N LEU A 505 20.08 18.61 37.47
CA LEU A 505 18.99 18.86 38.44
C LEU A 505 18.53 17.62 39.19
N GLN A 506 18.75 16.41 38.66
CA GLN A 506 18.23 15.16 39.27
C GLN A 506 18.65 15.01 40.73
N LYS A 507 19.95 15.20 41.03
CA LYS A 507 20.48 15.12 42.39
C LYS A 507 20.11 16.35 43.23
N GLU A 508 20.01 17.52 42.60
CA GLU A 508 19.69 18.77 43.29
C GLU A 508 18.25 18.79 43.81
N MET A 509 17.32 18.28 43.01
CA MET A 509 15.88 18.36 43.26
C MET A 509 15.28 17.07 43.83
N GLY A 510 16.01 15.95 43.85
CA GLY A 510 15.56 14.69 44.47
C GLY A 510 14.47 13.98 43.67
N PHE A 511 14.74 13.70 42.40
CA PHE A 511 13.88 12.86 41.56
C PHE A 511 14.69 11.86 40.76
N THR A 512 14.03 10.92 40.10
CA THR A 512 14.60 9.98 39.14
C THR A 512 13.84 10.04 37.83
N ILE A 513 14.56 9.88 36.71
CA ILE A 513 13.99 9.87 35.36
C ILE A 513 14.00 8.43 34.83
N ASP A 514 12.83 7.90 34.48
CA ASP A 514 12.72 6.65 33.73
C ASP A 514 12.80 6.94 32.22
N LYS A 515 13.75 6.27 31.56
CA LYS A 515 14.09 6.50 30.16
C LYS A 515 13.47 5.49 29.22
N ASP A 516 12.58 4.60 29.66
CA ASP A 516 11.90 3.71 28.71
C ASP A 516 11.06 4.53 27.71
N PRO A 517 11.52 4.71 26.46
CA PRO A 517 10.88 5.61 25.50
C PRO A 517 9.60 5.01 24.92
N LEU A 518 9.40 3.70 25.07
CA LEU A 518 8.27 2.96 24.52
C LEU A 518 7.15 2.77 25.54
N GLN A 519 7.41 3.01 26.82
CA GLN A 519 6.43 2.78 27.89
C GLN A 519 6.19 3.98 28.80
N LYS A 520 7.21 4.76 29.19
CA LYS A 520 7.07 5.74 30.27
C LYS A 520 7.20 7.22 29.89
N LEU A 521 7.95 7.59 28.85
CA LEU A 521 8.04 9.00 28.40
C LEU A 521 6.71 9.56 27.83
N SER A 522 5.83 8.68 27.37
CA SER A 522 4.44 8.97 26.97
C SER A 522 3.43 8.71 28.11
N SER A 523 3.90 8.64 29.35
CA SER A 523 3.09 8.47 30.55
C SER A 523 3.49 9.53 31.58
N GLU A 524 2.64 9.78 32.56
CA GLU A 524 2.90 10.71 33.67
C GLU A 524 4.02 10.20 34.62
N GLU A 525 4.42 8.93 34.50
CA GLU A 525 5.39 8.26 35.38
C GLU A 525 6.86 8.38 34.92
N TRP A 526 7.17 9.24 33.95
CA TRP A 526 8.57 9.40 33.48
C TRP A 526 9.49 10.07 34.51
N LEU A 527 8.91 10.77 35.49
CA LEU A 527 9.60 11.43 36.58
C LEU A 527 9.02 10.94 37.90
N THR A 528 9.86 10.35 38.75
CA THR A 528 9.48 9.89 40.09
C THR A 528 10.24 10.70 41.13
N TRP A 529 9.53 11.39 42.00
CA TRP A 529 10.15 12.13 43.10
C TRP A 529 10.59 11.16 44.18
N ASP A 530 11.84 11.29 44.64
CA ASP A 530 12.30 10.51 45.78
C ASP A 530 11.46 10.94 47.00
N LEU A 531 10.84 9.97 47.68
CA LEU A 531 10.11 10.25 48.91
C LEU A 531 11.12 10.80 49.93
N VAL A 532 10.93 12.05 50.33
CA VAL A 532 11.59 12.60 51.50
C VAL A 532 10.88 11.99 52.70
N ASP A 533 11.55 11.07 53.40
CA ASP A 533 11.21 10.76 54.80
C ASP A 533 11.48 12.00 55.69
#